data_AF-A0AA39AA92-F1
#
_entry.id   AF-A0AA39AA92-F1
#
_cell.length_a   1.000
_cell.length_b   1.000
_cell.length_c   1.000
_cell.angle_alpha   90.00
_cell.angle_beta   90.00
_cell.angle_gamma   90.00
#
_symmetry.space_group_name_H-M   'P 1'
#
loop_
_entity.id
_entity.type
_entity.pdbx_description
1 polymer ?
#
loop_
_entity_poly.entity_id
_entity_poly.type
_entity_poly.pdbx_seq_one_letter_code
_entity_poly.pdbx_strand_id
1 'polypeptide(L)'
;MESVGRTLAYVKDMQTHLKDFLSLCDPQVLAQLPPLQRAQAHLTLAKATTTLFALNLRCKGVNPDDHPIKSELERLRLYEDKLERLMESNKEPLRPSTILNHQAATRFIEHSLPDLTPEQKQSMREISRGEGPKIKHSERSGQKKRKYSSDKQSIQNAAQAFLEKAARELLGDNKDGFKGPLQVNSSDEDDKPDN
;
A
#
# COMPACT_ATOMS: atom_id res chain seq x y z
N MET A 1 26.87 -2.35 -47.42
CA MET A 1 26.64 -0.89 -47.26
C MET A 1 25.20 -0.57 -46.87
N GLU A 2 24.20 -1.22 -47.48
CA GLU A 2 22.78 -0.97 -47.15
C GLU A 2 22.41 -1.27 -45.68
N SER A 3 22.97 -2.34 -45.10
CA SER A 3 22.77 -2.70 -43.69
C SER A 3 23.22 -1.58 -42.73
N VAL A 4 24.38 -0.99 -42.98
CA VAL A 4 24.93 0.12 -42.17
C VAL A 4 24.03 1.36 -42.29
N GLY A 5 23.53 1.67 -43.50
CA GLY A 5 22.59 2.76 -43.72
C GLY A 5 21.29 2.58 -42.95
N ARG A 6 20.74 1.36 -42.93
CA ARG A 6 19.55 1.02 -42.14
C ARG A 6 19.79 1.15 -40.64
N THR A 7 20.91 0.63 -40.13
CA THR A 7 21.25 0.78 -38.70
C THR A 7 21.41 2.24 -38.30
N LEU A 8 22.03 3.06 -39.15
CA LEU A 8 22.17 4.49 -38.91
C LEU A 8 20.81 5.20 -38.85
N ALA A 9 19.86 4.85 -39.72
CA ALA A 9 18.50 5.38 -39.67
C ALA A 9 17.82 5.04 -38.35
N TYR A 10 17.85 3.76 -37.91
CA TYR A 10 17.27 3.35 -36.64
C TYR A 10 17.90 4.05 -35.42
N VAL A 11 19.21 4.27 -35.43
CA VAL A 11 19.89 5.00 -34.35
C VAL A 11 19.44 6.45 -34.29
N LYS A 12 19.19 7.11 -35.44
CA LYS A 12 18.65 8.47 -35.49
C LYS A 12 17.22 8.54 -34.96
N ASP A 13 16.36 7.62 -35.38
CA ASP A 13 14.96 7.55 -34.91
C ASP A 13 14.90 7.24 -33.40
N MET A 14 15.76 6.36 -32.92
CA MET A 14 15.87 6.09 -31.49
C MET A 14 16.38 7.30 -30.73
N GLN A 15 17.30 8.09 -31.30
CA GLN A 15 17.82 9.30 -30.66
C GLN A 15 16.72 10.36 -30.46
N THR A 16 15.79 10.52 -31.41
CA THR A 16 14.67 11.47 -31.27
C THR A 16 13.72 10.98 -30.18
N HIS A 17 13.25 9.75 -30.24
CA HIS A 17 12.35 9.18 -29.23
C HIS A 17 12.95 9.17 -27.83
N LEU A 18 14.26 8.90 -27.70
CA LEU A 18 14.93 8.88 -26.41
C LEU A 18 15.02 10.30 -25.82
N LYS A 19 15.26 11.33 -26.62
CA LYS A 19 15.25 12.72 -26.12
C LYS A 19 13.88 13.11 -25.59
N ASP A 20 12.83 12.76 -26.32
CA ASP A 20 11.45 13.02 -25.89
C ASP A 20 11.14 12.27 -24.59
N PHE A 21 11.48 10.98 -24.52
CA PHE A 21 11.29 10.17 -23.31
C PHE A 21 12.08 10.70 -22.11
N LEU A 22 13.35 11.08 -22.29
CA LEU A 22 14.20 11.61 -21.23
C LEU A 22 13.69 12.96 -20.71
N SER A 23 13.07 13.79 -21.56
CA SER A 23 12.45 15.04 -21.13
C SER A 23 11.30 14.83 -20.14
N LEU A 24 10.65 13.65 -20.21
CA LEU A 24 9.55 13.24 -19.33
C LEU A 24 10.04 12.46 -18.10
N CYS A 25 11.32 12.05 -18.05
CA CYS A 25 11.92 11.28 -16.97
C CYS A 25 12.39 12.15 -15.79
N ASP A 26 11.74 13.28 -15.54
CA ASP A 26 12.02 14.09 -14.35
C ASP A 26 11.61 13.33 -13.07
N PRO A 27 12.47 13.25 -12.03
CA PRO A 27 12.15 12.51 -10.81
C PRO A 27 10.85 12.95 -10.12
N GLN A 28 10.49 14.25 -10.18
CA GLN A 28 9.25 14.75 -9.58
C GLN A 28 8.03 14.32 -10.41
N VAL A 29 8.15 14.33 -11.74
CA VAL A 29 7.10 13.82 -12.66
C VAL A 29 6.91 12.31 -12.48
N LEU A 30 8.00 11.54 -12.46
CA LEU A 30 7.96 10.09 -12.27
C LEU A 30 7.35 9.71 -10.90
N ALA A 31 7.60 10.51 -9.87
CA ALA A 31 7.02 10.31 -8.54
C ALA A 31 5.49 10.47 -8.50
N GLN A 32 4.89 11.15 -9.49
CA GLN A 32 3.44 11.30 -9.60
C GLN A 32 2.76 10.11 -10.29
N LEU A 33 3.53 9.28 -11.00
CA LEU A 33 2.98 8.11 -11.69
C LEU A 33 2.52 7.03 -10.70
N PRO A 34 1.44 6.28 -11.02
CA PRO A 34 1.09 5.06 -10.31
C PRO A 34 2.30 4.11 -10.19
N PRO A 35 2.45 3.37 -9.06
CA PRO A 35 3.64 2.55 -8.81
C PRO A 35 4.01 1.59 -9.95
N LEU A 36 3.00 0.97 -10.58
CA LEU A 36 3.20 0.05 -11.70
C LEU A 36 3.76 0.74 -12.95
N GLN A 37 3.18 1.89 -13.32
CA GLN A 37 3.63 2.69 -14.46
C GLN A 37 5.02 3.29 -14.21
N ARG A 38 5.29 3.70 -12.96
CA ARG A 38 6.61 4.19 -12.54
C ARG A 38 7.69 3.11 -12.66
N ALA A 39 7.38 1.89 -12.22
CA ALA A 39 8.27 0.75 -12.36
C ALA A 39 8.56 0.44 -13.84
N GLN A 40 7.54 0.50 -14.70
CA GLN A 40 7.69 0.33 -16.14
C GLN A 40 8.62 1.40 -16.75
N ALA A 41 8.43 2.68 -16.40
CA ALA A 41 9.28 3.76 -16.89
C ALA A 41 10.75 3.56 -16.50
N HIS A 42 11.03 3.23 -15.24
CA HIS A 42 12.39 2.94 -14.77
C HIS A 42 13.01 1.70 -15.43
N LEU A 43 12.23 0.63 -15.61
CA LEU A 43 12.70 -0.57 -16.29
C LEU A 43 13.04 -0.27 -17.76
N THR A 44 12.20 0.49 -18.46
CA THR A 44 12.45 0.92 -19.85
C THR A 44 13.72 1.76 -19.94
N LEU A 45 13.93 2.70 -19.00
CA LEU A 45 15.16 3.51 -18.95
C LEU A 45 16.41 2.64 -18.74
N ALA A 46 16.35 1.69 -17.82
CA ALA A 46 17.45 0.77 -17.56
C ALA A 46 17.73 -0.14 -18.77
N LYS A 47 16.69 -0.71 -19.39
CA LYS A 47 16.79 -1.52 -20.62
C LYS A 47 17.40 -0.72 -21.77
N ALA A 48 16.95 0.51 -22.00
CA ALA A 48 17.51 1.37 -23.02
C ALA A 48 19.01 1.61 -22.79
N THR A 49 19.39 2.00 -21.58
CA THR A 49 20.79 2.29 -21.21
C THR A 49 21.68 1.06 -21.39
N THR A 50 21.27 -0.11 -20.89
CA THR A 50 22.04 -1.35 -21.04
C THR A 50 22.13 -1.81 -22.49
N THR A 51 21.05 -1.65 -23.27
CA THR A 51 21.06 -2.02 -24.70
C THR A 51 21.99 -1.12 -25.52
N LEU A 52 22.00 0.19 -25.25
CA LEU A 52 22.93 1.13 -25.88
C LEU A 52 24.38 0.81 -25.54
N PHE A 53 24.65 0.45 -24.28
CA PHE A 53 25.97 0.04 -23.88
C PHE A 53 26.40 -1.28 -24.56
N ALA A 54 25.50 -2.27 -24.64
CA ALA A 54 25.73 -3.52 -25.38
C ALA A 54 26.04 -3.27 -26.86
N LEU A 55 25.30 -2.34 -27.50
CA LEU A 55 25.55 -1.92 -28.88
C LEU A 55 26.93 -1.30 -29.04
N ASN A 56 27.33 -0.40 -28.13
CA ASN A 56 28.67 0.20 -28.13
C ASN A 56 29.77 -0.86 -28.00
N LEU A 57 29.61 -1.86 -27.12
CA LEU A 57 30.54 -2.98 -27.00
C LEU A 57 30.69 -3.75 -28.33
N ARG A 58 29.56 -4.07 -28.98
CA ARG A 58 29.56 -4.73 -30.30
C ARG A 58 30.27 -3.89 -31.35
N CYS A 59 30.07 -2.56 -31.36
CA CYS A 59 30.77 -1.65 -32.26
C CYS A 59 32.28 -1.61 -32.03
N LYS A 60 32.74 -1.89 -30.79
CA LYS A 60 34.15 -2.02 -30.44
C LYS A 60 34.71 -3.43 -30.68
N GLY A 61 33.91 -4.35 -31.23
CA GLY A 61 34.30 -5.75 -31.45
C GLY A 61 34.29 -6.61 -30.18
N VAL A 62 33.72 -6.13 -29.07
CA VAL A 62 33.57 -6.89 -27.83
C VAL A 62 32.21 -7.59 -27.83
N ASN A 63 32.21 -8.91 -27.59
CA ASN A 63 30.98 -9.68 -27.47
C ASN A 63 30.30 -9.40 -26.11
N PRO A 64 29.03 -8.95 -26.07
CA PRO A 64 28.33 -8.70 -24.81
C PRO A 64 28.16 -9.94 -23.93
N ASP A 65 28.15 -11.15 -24.52
CA ASP A 65 27.97 -12.40 -23.77
C ASP A 65 29.21 -12.78 -22.93
N ASP A 66 30.39 -12.29 -23.33
CA ASP A 66 31.67 -12.48 -22.64
C ASP A 66 32.01 -11.29 -21.73
N HIS A 67 31.12 -10.30 -21.62
CA HIS A 67 31.30 -9.09 -20.85
C HIS A 67 30.41 -9.10 -19.59
N PRO A 68 30.80 -8.44 -18.47
CA PRO A 68 29.96 -8.30 -17.28
C PRO A 68 28.58 -7.65 -17.48
N ILE A 69 28.28 -7.16 -18.69
CA ILE A 69 26.97 -6.62 -19.05
C ILE A 69 25.92 -7.74 -19.16
N LYS A 70 26.35 -8.98 -19.41
CA LYS A 70 25.45 -10.13 -19.50
C LYS A 70 24.64 -10.33 -18.23
N SER A 71 25.27 -10.21 -17.06
CA SER A 71 24.55 -10.31 -15.78
C SER A 71 23.53 -9.19 -15.59
N GLU A 72 23.82 -7.98 -16.10
CA GLU A 72 22.86 -6.88 -16.11
C GLU A 72 21.68 -7.13 -17.05
N LEU A 73 21.92 -7.73 -18.22
CA LEU A 73 20.85 -8.15 -19.13
C LEU A 73 19.96 -9.24 -18.50
N GLU A 74 20.56 -10.23 -17.84
CA GLU A 74 19.83 -11.27 -17.11
C GLU A 74 19.03 -10.69 -15.93
N ARG A 75 19.62 -9.76 -15.18
CA ARG A 75 18.94 -9.02 -14.12
C ARG A 75 17.72 -8.28 -14.64
N LEU A 76 17.84 -7.58 -15.76
CA LEU A 76 16.73 -6.84 -16.36
C LEU A 76 15.61 -7.77 -16.86
N ARG A 77 15.94 -8.93 -17.44
CA ARG A 77 14.94 -9.95 -17.82
C ARG A 77 14.14 -10.43 -16.60
N LEU A 78 14.83 -10.72 -15.49
CA LEU A 78 14.16 -11.10 -14.25
C LEU A 78 13.20 -10.02 -13.74
N TYR A 79 13.56 -8.74 -13.85
CA TYR A 79 12.68 -7.65 -13.46
C TYR A 79 11.51 -7.43 -14.42
N GLU A 80 11.71 -7.69 -15.71
CA GLU A 80 10.64 -7.69 -16.71
C GLU A 80 9.60 -8.76 -16.40
N ASP A 81 10.03 -10.00 -16.13
CA ASP A 81 9.14 -11.09 -15.73
C ASP A 81 8.34 -10.76 -14.46
N LYS A 82 8.99 -10.11 -13.48
CA LYS A 82 8.31 -9.65 -12.25
C LYS A 82 7.25 -8.59 -12.55
N LEU A 83 7.58 -7.64 -13.42
CA LEU A 83 6.65 -6.57 -13.80
C LEU A 83 5.44 -7.15 -14.55
N GLU A 84 5.68 -8.07 -15.48
CA GLU A 84 4.62 -8.72 -16.26
C GLU A 84 3.64 -9.49 -15.36
N ARG A 85 4.15 -10.27 -14.40
CA ARG A 85 3.32 -10.97 -13.39
C ARG A 85 2.45 -10.00 -12.58
N LEU A 86 2.99 -8.85 -12.20
CA LEU A 86 2.25 -7.82 -11.48
C LEU A 86 1.20 -7.14 -12.36
N MET A 87 1.51 -6.91 -13.64
CA MET A 87 0.55 -6.37 -14.61
C MET A 87 -0.61 -7.35 -14.83
N GLU A 88 -0.34 -8.64 -14.92
CA GLU A 88 -1.36 -9.68 -15.07
C GLU A 88 -2.22 -9.81 -13.80
N SER A 89 -1.60 -9.81 -12.63
CA SER A 89 -2.30 -9.83 -11.34
C SER A 89 -3.19 -8.59 -11.11
N ASN A 90 -2.84 -7.43 -11.68
CA ASN A 90 -3.68 -6.23 -11.63
C ASN A 90 -4.91 -6.30 -12.56
N LYS A 91 -4.90 -7.15 -13.59
CA LYS A 91 -6.04 -7.34 -14.50
C LYS A 91 -7.07 -8.29 -13.93
N GLU A 92 -6.66 -9.23 -13.09
CA GLU A 92 -7.60 -10.11 -12.40
C GLU A 92 -8.44 -9.32 -11.39
N PRO A 93 -9.76 -9.57 -11.29
CA PRO A 93 -10.58 -8.98 -10.24
C PRO A 93 -9.95 -9.30 -8.89
N LEU A 94 -9.80 -8.30 -8.01
CA LEU A 94 -9.15 -8.42 -6.69
C LEU A 94 -9.61 -9.70 -6.01
N ARG A 95 -8.82 -10.76 -6.11
CA ARG A 95 -9.09 -11.97 -5.35
C ARG A 95 -8.86 -11.59 -3.89
N PRO A 96 -9.80 -11.87 -2.98
CA PRO A 96 -9.58 -11.58 -1.57
C PRO A 96 -8.29 -12.31 -1.14
N SER A 97 -7.26 -11.55 -0.76
CA SER A 97 -5.98 -12.12 -0.31
C SER A 97 -6.12 -12.94 0.98
N THR A 98 -7.24 -12.76 1.67
CA THR A 98 -7.62 -13.47 2.87
C THR A 98 -9.01 -14.07 2.67
N ILE A 99 -9.09 -15.41 2.63
CA ILE A 99 -10.35 -16.13 2.72
C ILE A 99 -10.73 -16.19 4.19
N LEU A 100 -11.89 -15.63 4.56
CA LEU A 100 -12.38 -15.70 5.94
C LEU A 100 -12.80 -17.13 6.26
N ASN A 101 -12.16 -17.75 7.26
CA ASN A 101 -12.66 -19.01 7.80
C ASN A 101 -13.87 -18.72 8.69
N HIS A 102 -15.07 -18.82 8.12
CA HIS A 102 -16.33 -18.55 8.82
C HIS A 102 -16.51 -19.43 10.06
N GLN A 103 -16.03 -20.68 10.04
CA GLN A 103 -16.12 -21.60 11.16
C GLN A 103 -15.16 -21.25 12.31
N ALA A 104 -13.97 -20.77 12.00
CA ALA A 104 -13.06 -20.26 13.02
C ALA A 104 -13.62 -18.95 13.60
N ALA A 105 -14.10 -18.04 12.75
CA ALA A 105 -14.67 -16.76 13.17
C ALA A 105 -15.87 -16.94 14.12
N THR A 106 -16.75 -17.90 13.85
CA THR A 106 -17.88 -18.20 14.75
C THR A 106 -17.43 -18.71 16.10
N ARG A 107 -16.43 -19.60 16.17
CA ARG A 107 -15.86 -20.07 17.45
C ARG A 107 -15.27 -18.91 18.25
N PHE A 108 -14.53 -18.00 17.59
CA PHE A 108 -13.96 -16.83 18.25
C PHE A 108 -15.05 -15.91 18.81
N ILE A 109 -16.12 -15.65 18.04
CA ILE A 109 -17.20 -14.76 18.46
C ILE A 109 -18.04 -15.40 19.58
N GLU A 110 -18.39 -16.69 19.47
CA GLU A 110 -19.14 -17.42 20.51
C GLU A 110 -18.38 -17.43 21.85
N HIS A 111 -17.05 -17.57 21.81
CA HIS A 111 -16.22 -17.60 23.03
C HIS A 111 -15.96 -16.20 23.60
N SER A 112 -15.90 -15.16 22.76
CA SER A 112 -15.60 -13.79 23.21
C SER A 112 -16.83 -13.06 23.77
N LEU A 113 -18.04 -13.50 23.41
CA LEU A 113 -19.31 -12.88 23.81
C LEU A 113 -20.15 -13.89 24.61
N PRO A 114 -20.08 -13.89 25.96
CA PRO A 114 -20.83 -14.85 26.78
C PRO A 114 -22.36 -14.66 26.70
N ASP A 115 -22.82 -13.42 26.45
CA ASP A 115 -24.24 -13.03 26.51
C ASP A 115 -24.98 -13.10 25.15
N LEU A 116 -24.52 -13.95 24.24
CA LEU A 116 -25.23 -14.20 22.98
C LEU A 116 -26.55 -14.96 23.23
N THR A 117 -27.66 -14.45 22.69
CA THR A 117 -28.96 -15.12 22.73
C THR A 117 -28.90 -16.46 21.98
N PRO A 118 -29.74 -17.45 22.32
CA PRO A 118 -29.74 -18.74 21.62
C PRO A 118 -30.02 -18.59 20.11
N GLU A 119 -30.87 -17.63 19.74
CA GLU A 119 -31.17 -17.29 18.35
C GLU A 119 -29.94 -16.73 17.60
N GLN A 120 -29.13 -15.91 18.27
CA GLN A 120 -27.88 -15.38 17.72
C GLN A 120 -26.85 -16.49 17.53
N LYS A 121 -26.68 -17.40 18.51
CA LYS A 121 -25.78 -18.56 18.38
C LYS A 121 -26.20 -19.48 17.24
N GLN A 122 -27.51 -19.71 17.08
CA GLN A 122 -28.06 -20.52 15.99
C GLN A 122 -27.77 -19.88 14.62
N SER A 123 -28.06 -18.58 14.48
CA SER A 123 -27.79 -17.82 13.25
C SER A 123 -26.29 -17.84 12.88
N MET A 124 -25.40 -17.71 13.87
CA MET A 124 -23.96 -17.81 13.64
C MET A 124 -23.54 -19.19 13.14
N ARG A 125 -24.10 -20.27 13.69
CA ARG A 125 -23.83 -21.65 13.22
C ARG A 125 -24.32 -21.88 11.78
N GLU A 126 -25.44 -21.30 11.39
CA GLU A 126 -25.94 -21.35 10.01
C GLU A 126 -25.02 -20.61 9.04
N ILE A 127 -24.49 -19.45 9.45
CA ILE A 127 -23.46 -18.70 8.67
C ILE A 127 -22.18 -19.52 8.54
N SER A 128 -21.76 -20.23 9.60
CA SER A 128 -20.59 -21.13 9.56
C SER A 128 -20.77 -22.32 8.62
N ARG A 129 -21.99 -22.81 8.40
CA ARG A 129 -22.29 -23.93 7.50
C ARG A 129 -22.47 -23.50 6.04
N GLY A 130 -22.54 -22.18 5.79
CA GLY A 130 -22.82 -21.63 4.46
C GLY A 130 -24.29 -21.70 4.06
N GLU A 131 -25.18 -22.01 5.01
CA GLU A 131 -26.64 -22.15 4.82
C GLU A 131 -27.40 -20.85 5.14
N GLY A 132 -26.72 -19.84 5.70
CA GLY A 132 -27.30 -18.52 5.94
C GLY A 132 -27.68 -17.79 4.64
N PRO A 133 -28.58 -16.79 4.71
CA PRO A 133 -28.96 -16.01 3.54
C PRO A 133 -27.69 -15.42 2.91
N LYS A 134 -27.35 -15.88 1.71
CA LYS A 134 -26.29 -15.28 0.90
C LYS A 134 -26.71 -13.85 0.65
N ILE A 135 -26.16 -12.93 1.44
CA ILE A 135 -26.21 -11.51 1.14
C ILE A 135 -25.49 -11.40 -0.20
N LYS A 136 -26.27 -11.37 -1.29
CA LYS A 136 -25.78 -10.97 -2.61
C LYS A 136 -25.33 -9.54 -2.42
N HIS A 137 -24.06 -9.35 -2.07
CA HIS A 137 -23.35 -8.13 -2.38
C HIS A 137 -23.23 -8.10 -3.90
N SER A 138 -24.34 -7.77 -4.57
CA SER A 138 -24.25 -7.15 -5.88
C SER A 138 -23.34 -5.94 -5.71
N GLU A 139 -22.25 -5.98 -6.47
CA GLU A 139 -21.47 -4.84 -6.91
C GLU A 139 -21.74 -3.51 -6.18
N ARG A 140 -21.14 -3.39 -5.00
CA ARG A 140 -20.73 -2.08 -4.48
C ARG A 140 -19.21 -2.00 -4.45
N SER A 141 -18.57 -2.52 -5.48
CA SER A 141 -17.21 -2.17 -5.92
C SER A 141 -17.26 -0.95 -6.83
N GLY A 142 -17.92 0.10 -6.35
CA GLY A 142 -18.05 1.38 -7.03
C GLY A 142 -18.43 2.43 -6.00
N GLN A 143 -17.42 3.13 -5.47
CA GLN A 143 -17.57 4.28 -4.59
C GLN A 143 -18.18 4.02 -3.20
N LYS A 144 -17.45 3.34 -2.32
CA LYS A 144 -17.41 3.81 -0.91
C LYS A 144 -16.52 5.04 -0.83
N LYS A 145 -16.94 6.14 -1.48
CA LYS A 145 -16.57 7.45 -0.95
C LYS A 145 -17.17 7.47 0.45
N ARG A 146 -16.32 7.69 1.46
CA ARG A 146 -16.77 8.10 2.79
C ARG A 146 -17.83 9.17 2.55
N LYS A 147 -19.10 8.87 2.86
CA LYS A 147 -20.12 9.92 2.98
C LYS A 147 -19.68 10.72 4.20
N TYR A 148 -18.82 11.70 3.97
CA TYR A 148 -18.83 12.90 4.80
C TYR A 148 -20.24 13.45 4.62
N SER A 149 -21.10 13.15 5.59
CA SER A 149 -22.29 13.97 5.82
C SER A 149 -21.80 15.41 5.84
N SER A 150 -22.44 16.29 5.08
CA SER A 150 -22.10 17.72 4.98
C SER A 150 -22.35 18.48 6.30
N ASP A 151 -22.54 17.77 7.40
CA ASP A 151 -22.87 18.32 8.69
C ASP A 151 -21.58 18.57 9.49
N LYS A 152 -20.72 19.43 8.93
CA LYS A 152 -19.45 19.81 9.56
C LYS A 152 -19.68 20.48 10.92
N GLN A 153 -20.81 21.18 11.07
CA GLN A 153 -21.23 21.79 12.34
C GLN A 153 -21.50 20.74 13.43
N SER A 154 -22.19 19.63 13.13
CA SER A 154 -22.48 18.62 14.16
C SER A 154 -21.26 17.82 14.58
N ILE A 155 -20.33 17.56 13.65
CA ILE A 155 -19.06 16.88 13.95
C ILE A 155 -18.16 17.75 14.84
N GLN A 156 -18.08 19.06 14.55
CA GLN A 156 -17.30 20.00 15.36
C GLN A 156 -17.87 20.14 16.78
N ASN A 157 -19.20 20.24 16.90
CA ASN A 157 -19.86 20.31 18.22
C ASN A 157 -19.67 19.03 19.03
N ALA A 158 -19.78 17.86 18.39
CA ALA A 158 -19.54 16.58 19.05
C ALA A 158 -18.07 16.41 19.49
N ALA A 159 -17.12 16.85 18.65
CA ALA A 159 -15.70 16.82 18.99
C ALA A 159 -15.38 17.79 20.15
N GLN A 160 -15.96 18.99 20.15
CA GLN A 160 -15.78 19.95 21.22
C GLN A 160 -16.36 19.44 22.55
N ALA A 161 -17.56 18.86 22.53
CA ALA A 161 -18.16 18.28 23.73
C ALA A 161 -17.35 17.10 24.29
N PHE A 162 -16.77 16.28 23.41
CA PHE A 162 -15.88 15.18 23.82
C PHE A 162 -14.59 15.71 24.45
N LEU A 163 -13.96 16.72 23.84
CA LEU A 163 -12.76 17.36 24.38
C LEU A 163 -13.01 18.06 25.72
N GLU A 164 -14.15 18.74 25.87
CA GLU A 164 -14.53 19.39 27.13
C GLU A 164 -14.80 18.35 28.24
N LYS A 165 -15.47 17.25 27.90
CA LYS A 165 -15.69 16.14 28.84
C LYS A 165 -14.36 15.51 29.27
N ALA A 166 -13.46 15.23 28.34
CA ALA A 166 -12.13 14.69 28.63
C ALA A 166 -11.29 15.68 29.46
N ALA A 167 -11.36 16.97 29.16
CA ALA A 167 -10.69 18.01 29.94
C ALA A 167 -11.24 18.07 31.37
N ARG A 168 -12.55 17.95 31.56
CA ARG A 168 -13.19 17.92 32.89
C ARG A 168 -12.79 16.66 33.69
N GLU A 169 -12.67 15.51 33.03
CA GLU A 169 -12.20 14.27 33.64
C GLU A 169 -10.69 14.29 33.97
N LEU A 170 -9.88 15.01 33.20
CA LEU A 170 -8.43 15.14 33.40
C LEU A 170 -8.03 16.25 34.39
N LEU A 171 -8.69 17.41 34.35
CA LEU A 171 -8.37 18.56 35.19
C LEU A 171 -9.12 18.56 36.51
N GLY A 172 -10.20 17.80 36.63
CA GLY A 172 -10.98 17.64 37.87
C GLY A 172 -11.69 18.93 38.30
N ASP A 173 -13.02 18.89 38.38
CA ASP A 173 -13.74 19.88 39.19
C ASP A 173 -13.68 19.37 40.63
N ASN A 174 -12.99 20.10 41.50
CA ASN A 174 -12.75 19.68 42.89
C ASN A 174 -14.08 19.59 43.64
N LYS A 175 -14.70 18.40 43.63
CA LYS A 175 -15.64 17.82 44.60
C LYS A 175 -15.92 16.38 44.15
N ASP A 176 -15.35 15.43 44.90
CA ASP A 176 -15.42 13.96 44.75
C ASP A 176 -14.48 13.27 43.75
N GLY A 177 -13.37 12.79 44.31
CA GLY A 177 -12.94 11.38 44.14
C GLY A 177 -12.40 10.97 42.78
N PHE A 178 -11.08 11.14 42.61
CA PHE A 178 -10.26 10.53 41.55
C PHE A 178 -10.64 9.07 41.25
N LYS A 179 -11.03 8.78 40.00
CA LYS A 179 -10.94 7.43 39.40
C LYS A 179 -10.32 7.51 38.01
N GLY A 180 -8.99 7.58 38.00
CA GLY A 180 -8.16 7.39 36.81
C GLY A 180 -7.06 6.36 37.11
N PRO A 181 -6.58 5.59 36.10
CA PRO A 181 -5.71 4.43 36.29
C PRO A 181 -4.24 4.74 36.63
N LEU A 182 -3.87 6.01 36.83
CA LEU A 182 -2.49 6.42 37.14
C LEU A 182 -2.44 6.98 38.56
N GLN A 183 -2.32 6.08 39.54
CA GLN A 183 -1.85 6.44 40.88
C GLN A 183 -0.32 6.46 40.85
N VAL A 184 0.27 7.65 40.86
CA VAL A 184 1.68 7.82 41.21
C VAL A 184 1.71 8.05 42.71
N ASN A 185 1.95 6.97 43.46
CA ASN A 185 2.34 7.09 44.86
C ASN A 185 3.84 7.40 44.89
N SER A 186 4.21 8.63 45.20
CA SER A 186 5.57 8.98 45.60
C SER A 186 5.48 9.80 46.89
N SER A 187 5.29 9.09 47.99
CA SER A 187 5.73 9.54 49.32
C SER A 187 7.20 9.16 49.51
N ASP A 188 7.89 9.98 50.29
CA ASP A 188 9.23 9.82 50.92
C ASP A 188 10.19 10.92 50.41
N GLU A 189 10.13 12.10 51.04
CA GLU A 189 10.82 12.53 52.27
C GLU A 189 12.21 13.14 52.01
N ASP A 190 12.27 14.44 52.33
CA ASP A 190 13.37 15.32 52.68
C ASP A 190 14.82 14.81 52.64
N ASP A 191 15.67 15.55 51.91
CA ASP A 191 17.00 15.89 52.45
C ASP A 191 17.46 17.27 51.95
N LYS A 192 17.71 18.17 52.92
CA LYS A 192 18.25 19.52 52.73
C LYS A 192 19.76 19.47 52.48
N PRO A 193 20.34 20.43 51.73
CA PRO A 193 21.79 20.60 51.72
C PRO A 193 22.22 21.59 52.81
N ASP A 194 23.16 21.20 53.66
CA ASP A 194 24.03 22.14 54.39
C ASP A 194 25.48 21.63 54.33
N ASN A 195 26.34 22.50 53.77
CA ASN A 195 27.82 22.50 53.64
C ASN A 195 28.52 21.38 52.86
#